data_AF-X7ZJ28-F1
#
_entry.id   AF-X7ZJ28-F1
#
_cell.length_a   1.000
_cell.length_b   1.000
_cell.length_c   1.000
_cell.angle_alpha   90.00
_cell.angle_beta   90.00
_cell.angle_gamma   90.00
#
_symmetry.space_group_name_H-M   'P 1'
#
loop_
_entity.id
_entity.type
_entity.pdbx_description
1 polymer ?
#
loop_
_entity_poly.entity_id
_entity_poly.type
_entity_poly.pdbx_seq_one_letter_code
_entity_poly.pdbx_strand_id
1 'polypeptide(L)' 'MGAFTAIVPCGITDAGVTSLSAELGRPVTVDDVRSAVAEAVCDALDGVLPVGEHPVARVASAM' A
#
# COMPACT_ATOMS: atom_id res chain seq x y z
N MET A 1 -3.96 2.82 14.15
CA MET A 1 -4.71 3.20 12.93
C MET A 1 -6.12 3.74 13.26
N GLY A 2 -6.30 4.53 14.33
CA GLY A 2 -7.64 4.94 14.78
C GLY A 2 -8.33 6.00 13.92
N ALA A 3 -7.58 6.82 13.17
CA ALA A 3 -8.18 7.85 12.32
C ALA A 3 -9.08 7.27 11.21
N PHE A 4 -8.75 6.08 10.71
CA PHE A 4 -9.49 5.43 9.62
C PHE A 4 -10.77 4.74 10.09
N THR A 5 -10.94 4.48 11.38
CA THR A 5 -12.17 3.87 11.91
C THR A 5 -13.33 4.87 12.05
N ALA A 6 -13.07 6.17 11.85
CA ALA A 6 -14.05 7.24 11.94
C ALA A 6 -14.66 7.64 10.59
N ILE A 7 -14.21 7.03 9.49
CA ILE A 7 -14.60 7.37 8.12
C ILE A 7 -14.84 6.10 7.29
N VAL A 8 -15.41 6.26 6.09
CA VAL A 8 -15.40 5.22 5.05
C VAL A 8 -14.24 5.52 4.08
N PRO A 9 -13.05 4.91 4.25
CA PRO A 9 -11.87 5.22 3.44
C PRO A 9 -12.09 4.81 1.98
N CYS A 10 -11.88 5.73 1.05
CA CYS A 10 -12.07 5.50 -0.39
C CYS A 10 -13.48 5.01 -0.78
N GLY A 11 -14.49 5.11 0.11
CA GLY A 11 -15.83 4.55 -0.10
C GLY A 11 -15.96 3.03 0.15
N ILE A 12 -14.91 2.38 0.64
CA ILE A 12 -14.86 0.93 0.85
C ILE A 12 -15.27 0.60 2.30
N THR A 13 -16.26 -0.27 2.46
CA THR A 13 -16.89 -0.57 3.75
C THR A 13 -16.52 -1.96 4.30
N ASP A 14 -15.95 -2.83 3.46
CA ASP A 14 -15.68 -4.23 3.76
C ASP A 14 -14.18 -4.57 3.80
N ALA A 15 -13.31 -3.55 3.75
CA ALA A 15 -11.86 -3.69 3.84
C ALA A 15 -11.25 -2.85 4.95
N GLY A 16 -10.09 -3.30 5.45
CA GLY A 16 -9.27 -2.58 6.41
C GLY A 16 -8.17 -1.76 5.75
N VAL A 17 -7.49 -0.95 6.56
CA VAL A 17 -6.24 -0.27 6.21
C VAL A 17 -5.07 -0.92 6.96
N THR A 18 -3.85 -0.82 6.44
CA THR A 18 -2.63 -1.27 7.11
C THR A 18 -1.46 -0.29 6.91
N SER A 19 -0.29 -0.62 7.45
CA SER A 19 0.98 0.09 7.23
C SER A 19 2.14 -0.90 7.27
N LEU A 20 3.29 -0.57 6.67
CA LEU A 20 4.49 -1.41 6.74
C LEU A 20 4.89 -1.79 8.17
N SER A 21 4.74 -0.84 9.11
CA SER A 21 5.06 -1.11 10.52
C SER A 21 4.13 -2.15 11.14
N ALA A 22 2.84 -2.13 10.79
CA ALA A 22 1.86 -3.09 11.27
C ALA A 22 2.09 -4.48 10.67
N GLU A 23 2.34 -4.56 9.36
CA GLU A 23 2.59 -5.83 8.66
C GLU A 23 3.89 -6.51 9.08
N LEU A 24 4.96 -5.73 9.29
CA LEU A 24 6.28 -6.26 9.60
C LEU A 24 6.54 -6.41 11.11
N GLY A 25 5.63 -5.95 11.97
CA GLY A 25 5.78 -6.01 13.42
C GLY A 25 6.95 -5.19 13.98
N ARG A 26 7.46 -4.21 13.22
CA ARG A 26 8.57 -3.33 13.64
C ARG A 26 8.38 -1.91 13.08
N PRO A 27 8.92 -0.86 13.73
CA PRO A 27 8.86 0.48 13.18
C PRO A 27 9.53 0.55 11.80
N VAL A 28 8.81 1.14 10.84
CA VAL A 28 9.31 1.58 9.53
C VAL A 28 8.88 3.02 9.38
N THR A 29 9.85 3.93 9.41
CA THR A 29 9.63 5.37 9.28
C THR A 29 9.52 5.76 7.81
N VAL A 30 9.08 7.00 7.56
CA VAL A 30 9.06 7.55 6.20
C VAL A 30 10.47 7.69 5.63
N ASP A 31 11.46 8.04 6.47
CA ASP A 31 12.84 8.23 6.02
C ASP A 31 13.46 6.90 5.54
N ASP A 32 13.14 5.79 6.22
CA ASP A 32 13.58 4.44 5.85
C ASP A 32 13.19 4.04 4.42
N VAL A 33 12.07 4.59 3.90
CA VAL A 33 11.52 4.22 2.57
C VAL A 33 11.66 5.32 1.52
N ARG A 34 12.02 6.55 1.91
CA ARG A 34 11.95 7.73 1.04
C ARG A 34 12.74 7.56 -0.25
N SER A 35 13.99 7.10 -0.14
CA SER A 35 14.86 6.91 -1.31
C SER A 35 14.39 5.77 -2.21
N ALA A 36 14.06 4.63 -1.63
CA ALA A 36 13.61 3.46 -2.38
C ALA A 36 12.30 3.71 -3.14
N VAL A 37 11.37 4.46 -2.53
CA VAL A 37 10.11 4.85 -3.19
C VAL A 37 10.38 5.80 -4.36
N ALA A 38 11.30 6.76 -4.21
CA ALA A 38 11.63 7.68 -5.29
C ALA A 38 12.21 6.96 -6.52
N GLU A 39 13.14 6.03 -6.28
CA GLU A 39 13.72 5.17 -7.33
C GLU A 39 12.65 4.31 -8.01
N ALA A 40 11.82 3.62 -7.22
CA ALA A 40 10.76 2.77 -7.76
C ALA A 40 9.72 3.56 -8.60
N VAL A 41 9.44 4.82 -8.25
CA VAL A 41 8.56 5.68 -9.05
C VAL A 41 9.21 6.01 -10.40
N CYS A 42 10.48 6.38 -10.42
CA CYS A 42 11.19 6.63 -11.68
C CYS A 42 11.21 5.38 -12.55
N ASP A 43 11.58 4.22 -11.98
CA ASP A 43 11.63 2.95 -12.70
C ASP A 43 10.26 2.56 -13.29
N ALA A 44 9.17 2.84 -12.58
CA ALA A 44 7.82 2.59 -13.06
C ALA A 44 7.47 3.51 -14.25
N LEU A 45 7.85 4.79 -14.17
CA LEU A 45 7.56 5.77 -15.22
C LEU A 45 8.40 5.53 -16.48
N ASP A 46 9.64 5.08 -16.32
CA ASP A 46 10.53 4.71 -17.42
C ASP A 46 10.27 3.30 -17.97
N GLY A 47 9.35 2.55 -17.36
CA GLY A 47 8.95 1.21 -17.80
C GLY A 47 10.02 0.13 -17.57
N VAL A 48 10.95 0.36 -16.64
CA VAL A 48 12.04 -0.58 -16.30
C VAL A 48 11.79 -1.33 -15.00
N LEU A 49 10.74 -0.96 -14.24
CA LEU A 49 10.33 -1.71 -13.06
C LEU A 49 9.90 -3.14 -13.44
N PRO A 50 10.48 -4.20 -12.84
CA PRO A 50 10.17 -5.57 -13.20
C PRO A 50 8.71 -5.90 -12.89
N VAL A 51 7.99 -6.40 -13.89
CA VAL A 51 6.60 -6.86 -13.77
C VAL A 51 6.53 -8.38 -13.75
N GLY A 52 5.70 -8.91 -12.85
CA GLY A 52 5.45 -10.34 -12.73
C GLY A 52 3.99 -10.60 -12.34
N GLU A 53 3.49 -11.79 -12.66
CA GLU A 53 2.16 -12.22 -12.23
C GLU A 53 2.16 -12.48 -10.72
N HIS A 54 1.32 -11.74 -10.00
CA HIS A 54 1.13 -11.92 -8.57
C HIS A 54 -0.31 -12.36 -8.31
N PRO A 55 -0.55 -13.56 -7.76
CA PRO A 55 -1.88 -13.96 -7.36
C PRO A 55 -2.31 -13.14 -6.14
N VAL A 56 -3.12 -12.12 -6.37
CA VAL A 56 -3.75 -11.32 -5.32
C VAL A 56 -5.22 -11.71 -5.18
N ALA A 57 -5.70 -11.81 -3.94
CA ALA A 57 -7.12 -11.98 -3.69
C ALA A 57 -7.86 -10.77 -4.29
N ARG A 58 -8.85 -11.01 -5.14
CA ARG A 58 -9.70 -9.93 -5.64
C ARG A 58 -10.59 -9.45 -4.50
N VAL A 59 -10.49 -8.17 -4.17
CA VAL A 59 -11.49 -7.49 -3.34
C VAL A 59 -12.72 -7.31 -4.21
N ALA A 60 -13.84 -7.91 -3.82
CA ALA A 60 -15.13 -7.60 -4.44
C ALA A 60 -15.59 -6.25 -3.91
N SER A 61 -15.77 -5.25 -4.77
CA SER A 61 -16.47 -4.02 -4.35
C SER A 61 -17.96 -4.35 -4.29
N ALA A 62 -18.55 -4.36 -3.10
CA ALA A 62 -20.01 -4.31 -3.00
C ALA A 62 -20.50 -2.99 -3.62
N MET A 63 -21.55 -3.07 -4.45
CA MET A 63 -22.18 -1.92 -5.12
C MET A 63 -23.10 -1.18 -4.17
#